data_AF-A0A381CDM9-F1
#
_entry.id   AF-A0A381CDM9-F1
#
_cell.length_a   1.000
_cell.length_b   1.000
_cell.length_c   1.000
_cell.angle_alpha   90.00
_cell.angle_beta   90.00
_cell.angle_gamma   90.00
#
_symmetry.space_group_name_H-M   'P 1'
#
loop_
_entity.id
_entity.type
_entity.pdbx_description
1 polymer ?
#
loop_
_entity_poly.entity_id
_entity_poly.type
_entity_poly.pdbx_seq_one_letter_code
_entity_poly.pdbx_strand_id
1 'polypeptide(L)'
;MNRFTTHMLTYNGNFDKFAKAEFDSEWVLKPFNTVPKNPVIGHDVWIGNDVVLKGGIIIGDGAIIAANSVVTKDVPPYAVVAGVPARVMKYRFEADVINQLLKLKWWDYHYTDLPDNNRCDDIDYFVKEMNERISSGSINRVNYKKFHLSEVFRTL
;
A
#
# COMPACT_ATOMS: atom_id res chain seq x y z
N MET A 1 -20.64 -10.61 3.81
CA MET A 1 -20.81 -11.27 2.50
C MET A 1 -22.28 -11.59 2.38
N ASN A 2 -23.03 -10.88 1.52
CA ASN A 2 -24.49 -11.02 1.41
C ASN A 2 -24.84 -11.97 0.26
N ARG A 3 -24.43 -13.24 0.38
CA ARG A 3 -24.69 -14.29 -0.61
C ARG A 3 -25.40 -15.45 0.08
N PHE A 4 -26.34 -16.09 -0.63
CA PHE A 4 -27.04 -17.27 -0.12
C PHE A 4 -26.17 -18.54 -0.20
N THR A 5 -25.12 -18.55 -1.04
CA THR A 5 -24.22 -19.70 -1.19
C THR A 5 -22.80 -19.29 -1.61
N THR A 6 -21.82 -20.12 -1.24
CA THR A 6 -20.43 -20.08 -1.72
C THR A 6 -20.15 -21.12 -2.83
N HIS A 7 -21.17 -21.86 -3.27
CA HIS A 7 -21.04 -22.87 -4.33
C HIS A 7 -20.63 -22.24 -5.68
N MET A 8 -19.90 -23.00 -6.51
CA MET A 8 -19.44 -22.57 -7.86
C MET A 8 -20.57 -22.05 -8.75
N LEU A 9 -21.81 -22.45 -8.45
CA LEU A 9 -23.06 -21.94 -9.02
C LEU A 9 -23.08 -20.40 -9.12
N THR A 10 -22.52 -19.70 -8.14
CA THR A 10 -22.52 -18.22 -8.08
C THR A 10 -21.21 -17.55 -8.51
N TYR A 11 -20.20 -18.34 -8.87
CA TYR A 11 -18.88 -17.87 -9.29
C TYR A 11 -18.64 -18.09 -10.78
N ASN A 12 -19.16 -19.17 -11.33
CA ASN A 12 -19.01 -19.52 -12.73
C ASN A 12 -20.19 -18.94 -13.54
N GLY A 13 -19.91 -18.00 -14.44
CA GLY A 13 -20.88 -17.36 -15.33
C GLY A 13 -21.45 -18.25 -16.44
N ASN A 14 -21.57 -19.55 -16.21
CA ASN A 14 -22.10 -20.52 -17.18
C ASN A 14 -23.27 -21.35 -16.64
N PHE A 15 -23.64 -21.21 -15.37
CA PHE A 15 -24.75 -21.97 -14.81
C PHE A 15 -26.13 -21.48 -15.29
N ASP A 16 -26.22 -20.22 -15.71
CA ASP A 16 -27.35 -19.67 -16.47
C ASP A 16 -27.56 -20.43 -17.79
N LYS A 17 -26.46 -20.67 -18.54
CA LYS A 17 -26.50 -21.44 -19.79
C LYS A 17 -26.85 -22.91 -19.54
N PHE A 18 -26.27 -23.51 -18.50
CA PHE A 18 -26.60 -24.89 -18.10
C PHE A 18 -28.07 -25.03 -17.72
N ALA A 19 -28.62 -24.09 -16.94
CA ALA A 19 -30.03 -24.11 -16.56
C ALA A 19 -30.96 -24.07 -17.78
N LYS A 20 -30.61 -23.26 -18.79
CA LYS A 20 -31.36 -23.20 -20.04
C LYS A 20 -31.21 -24.47 -20.87
N ALA A 21 -30.02 -25.04 -20.98
CA ALA A 21 -29.76 -26.19 -21.83
C ALA A 21 -30.36 -27.49 -21.28
N GLU A 22 -30.23 -27.75 -19.97
CA GLU A 22 -30.64 -29.02 -19.36
C GLU A 22 -32.07 -29.00 -18.84
N PHE A 23 -32.57 -27.83 -18.43
CA PHE A 23 -33.86 -27.71 -17.74
C PHE A 23 -34.84 -26.73 -18.40
N ASP A 24 -34.48 -26.17 -19.57
CA ASP A 24 -35.25 -25.12 -20.26
C ASP A 24 -35.63 -23.91 -19.36
N SER A 25 -34.86 -23.69 -18.30
CA SER A 25 -35.16 -22.68 -17.28
C SER A 25 -34.33 -21.42 -17.50
N GLU A 26 -35.00 -20.28 -17.66
CA GLU A 26 -34.31 -18.99 -17.71
C GLU A 26 -33.92 -18.54 -16.30
N TRP A 27 -32.62 -18.55 -16.03
CA TRP A 27 -32.05 -18.15 -14.75
C TRP A 27 -30.96 -17.10 -14.95
N VAL A 28 -31.14 -15.91 -14.37
CA VAL A 28 -30.16 -14.83 -14.47
C VAL A 28 -29.15 -14.91 -13.34
N LEU A 29 -27.97 -15.41 -13.65
CA LEU A 29 -26.84 -15.38 -12.73
C LEU A 29 -26.19 -13.99 -12.74
N LYS A 30 -26.06 -13.37 -11.56
CA LYS A 30 -25.16 -12.23 -11.35
C LYS A 30 -23.78 -12.76 -10.92
N PRO A 31 -22.79 -12.82 -11.83
CA PRO A 31 -21.49 -13.42 -11.53
C PRO A 31 -20.74 -12.62 -10.46
N PHE A 32 -19.85 -13.31 -9.74
CA PHE A 32 -18.97 -12.64 -8.78
C PHE A 32 -17.94 -11.77 -9.52
N ASN A 33 -17.90 -10.47 -9.23
CA ASN A 33 -16.85 -9.62 -9.77
C ASN A 33 -15.52 -9.91 -9.06
N THR A 34 -14.58 -10.52 -9.77
CA THR A 34 -13.27 -10.93 -9.25
C THR A 34 -12.15 -9.96 -9.60
N VAL A 35 -12.44 -8.81 -10.24
CA VAL A 35 -11.38 -7.88 -10.67
C VAL A 35 -10.56 -7.43 -9.45
N PRO A 36 -9.29 -7.86 -9.33
CA PRO A 36 -8.47 -7.50 -8.19
C PRO A 36 -8.14 -6.02 -8.30
N LYS A 37 -8.37 -5.26 -7.23
CA LYS A 37 -7.78 -3.92 -7.11
C LYS A 37 -6.32 -4.06 -6.74
N ASN A 38 -5.44 -3.30 -7.38
CA ASN A 38 -4.04 -3.26 -6.96
C ASN A 38 -3.92 -2.68 -5.54
N PRO A 39 -2.99 -3.16 -4.71
CA PRO A 39 -2.64 -2.45 -3.48
C PRO A 39 -2.00 -1.10 -3.82
N VAL A 40 -2.22 -0.11 -2.97
CA VAL A 40 -1.54 1.20 -3.04
C VAL A 40 -0.42 1.19 -2.01
N ILE A 41 0.81 1.44 -2.46
CA ILE A 41 1.98 1.49 -1.60
C ILE A 41 2.42 2.95 -1.49
N GLY A 42 2.54 3.45 -0.26
CA GLY A 42 3.03 4.79 0.04
C GLY A 42 4.53 4.96 -0.22
N HIS A 43 5.06 6.12 0.18
CA HIS A 43 6.47 6.46 0.09
C HIS A 43 7.27 5.84 1.23
N ASP A 44 8.58 5.59 1.04
CA ASP A 44 9.48 5.05 2.09
C ASP A 44 9.00 3.70 2.71
N VAL A 45 8.26 2.89 1.95
CA VAL A 45 7.80 1.58 2.43
C VAL A 45 8.89 0.54 2.22
N TRP A 46 9.21 -0.21 3.27
CA TRP A 46 10.08 -1.39 3.19
C TRP A 46 9.26 -2.67 3.24
N ILE A 47 9.37 -3.52 2.22
CA ILE A 47 8.66 -4.79 2.10
C ILE A 47 9.69 -5.92 2.09
N GLY A 48 9.61 -6.79 3.11
CA GLY A 48 10.45 -7.97 3.21
C GLY A 48 10.13 -9.04 2.16
N ASN A 49 10.98 -10.07 2.07
CA ASN A 49 10.80 -11.14 1.10
C ASN A 49 9.51 -11.92 1.32
N ASP A 50 8.93 -12.46 0.24
CA ASP A 50 7.78 -13.37 0.26
C ASP A 50 6.52 -12.82 0.98
N VAL A 51 6.31 -11.51 0.91
CA VAL A 51 5.09 -10.85 1.43
C VAL A 51 3.92 -11.04 0.46
N VAL A 52 2.75 -11.37 1.02
CA VAL A 52 1.49 -11.39 0.28
C VAL A 52 0.65 -10.18 0.67
N LEU A 53 0.33 -9.33 -0.31
CA LEU A 53 -0.56 -8.18 -0.14
C LEU A 53 -1.94 -8.48 -0.74
N LYS A 54 -2.99 -8.39 0.07
CA LYS A 54 -4.37 -8.48 -0.43
C LYS A 54 -4.65 -7.30 -1.38
N GLY A 55 -5.28 -7.58 -2.52
CA GLY A 55 -5.73 -6.53 -3.43
C GLY A 55 -6.63 -5.47 -2.76
N GLY A 56 -6.41 -4.22 -3.16
CA GLY A 56 -7.19 -3.04 -2.77
C GLY A 56 -6.90 -2.49 -1.38
N ILE A 57 -5.84 -2.94 -0.71
CA ILE A 57 -5.39 -2.35 0.55
C ILE A 57 -4.44 -1.17 0.31
N ILE A 58 -4.29 -0.32 1.33
CA ILE A 58 -3.35 0.79 1.37
C ILE A 58 -2.24 0.48 2.36
N ILE A 59 -0.99 0.61 1.93
CA ILE A 59 0.19 0.57 2.79
C ILE A 59 0.65 2.01 2.99
N GLY A 60 0.54 2.52 4.22
CA GLY A 60 0.86 3.90 4.54
C GLY A 60 2.35 4.23 4.40
N ASP A 61 2.66 5.52 4.25
CA ASP A 61 4.03 6.02 4.10
C ASP A 61 4.92 5.56 5.27
N GLY A 62 6.16 5.17 4.98
CA GLY A 62 7.12 4.74 5.98
C GLY A 62 6.83 3.38 6.61
N ALA A 63 5.79 2.65 6.20
CA ALA A 63 5.45 1.36 6.80
C ALA A 63 6.54 0.30 6.51
N ILE A 64 6.68 -0.64 7.44
CA ILE A 64 7.56 -1.82 7.31
C ILE A 64 6.70 -3.07 7.33
N ILE A 65 6.85 -3.91 6.30
CA ILE A 65 6.21 -5.22 6.22
C ILE A 65 7.28 -6.30 6.36
N ALA A 66 7.27 -7.04 7.47
CA ALA A 66 8.23 -8.11 7.70
C ALA A 66 8.07 -9.25 6.68
N ALA A 67 9.16 -9.97 6.40
CA ALA A 67 9.17 -11.10 5.47
C ALA A 67 8.11 -12.17 5.82
N ASN A 68 7.62 -12.89 4.82
CA ASN A 68 6.60 -13.95 4.92
C ASN A 68 5.24 -13.49 5.52
N SER A 69 4.96 -12.19 5.55
CA SER A 69 3.69 -11.68 6.10
C SER A 69 2.54 -11.74 5.08
N VAL A 70 1.32 -12.00 5.57
CA VAL A 70 0.09 -11.92 4.76
C VAL A 70 -0.75 -10.74 5.22
N VAL A 71 -0.71 -9.66 4.45
CA VAL A 71 -1.35 -8.38 4.79
C VAL A 71 -2.75 -8.33 4.18
N THR A 72 -3.77 -8.42 5.05
CA THR A 72 -5.18 -8.50 4.65
C THR A 72 -5.97 -7.21 4.88
N LYS A 73 -5.37 -6.19 5.49
CA LYS A 73 -5.99 -4.91 5.85
C LYS A 73 -5.01 -3.78 5.57
N ASP A 74 -5.51 -2.55 5.54
CA ASP A 74 -4.67 -1.36 5.41
C ASP A 74 -3.65 -1.29 6.55
N VAL A 75 -2.45 -0.81 6.22
CA VAL A 75 -1.34 -0.65 7.15
C VAL A 75 -1.16 0.84 7.44
N PRO A 76 -1.21 1.28 8.71
CA PRO A 76 -1.00 2.68 9.06
C PRO A 76 0.40 3.19 8.66
N PRO A 77 0.57 4.49 8.42
CA PRO A 77 1.89 5.07 8.18
C PRO A 77 2.86 4.76 9.33
N TYR A 78 4.11 4.49 8.98
CA TYR A 78 5.20 4.15 9.92
C TYR A 78 4.95 2.93 10.81
N ALA A 79 3.90 2.16 10.59
CA ALA A 79 3.64 0.92 11.31
C ALA A 79 4.60 -0.18 10.83
N VAL A 80 5.05 -1.01 11.77
CA VAL A 80 5.78 -2.25 11.51
C VAL A 80 4.79 -3.39 11.66
N VAL A 81 4.51 -4.13 10.59
CA VAL A 81 3.58 -5.26 10.59
C VAL A 81 4.29 -6.58 10.31
N ALA A 82 3.82 -7.66 10.94
CA ALA A 82 4.33 -9.00 10.72
C ALA A 82 3.25 -10.08 10.91
N GLY A 83 3.45 -11.25 10.30
CA GLY A 83 2.69 -12.48 10.58
C GLY A 83 1.60 -12.84 9.56
N VAL A 84 0.89 -13.93 9.84
CA VAL A 84 -0.17 -14.50 8.99
C VAL A 84 -1.41 -14.80 9.84
N PRO A 85 -2.45 -13.93 9.83
CA PRO A 85 -2.50 -12.63 9.15
C PRO A 85 -1.62 -11.57 9.84
N ALA A 86 -1.14 -10.60 9.06
CA ALA A 86 -0.27 -9.56 9.57
C ALA A 86 -0.96 -8.68 10.62
N ARG A 87 -0.21 -8.29 11.66
CA ARG A 87 -0.64 -7.41 12.74
C ARG A 87 0.42 -6.35 12.99
N VAL A 88 -0.01 -5.19 13.49
CA VAL A 88 0.92 -4.13 13.93
C VAL A 88 1.69 -4.64 15.14
N MET A 89 3.01 -4.66 15.01
CA MET A 89 3.95 -5.07 16.06
C MET A 89 4.40 -3.87 16.88
N LYS A 90 4.69 -2.76 16.20
CA LYS A 90 5.09 -1.47 16.76
C LYS A 90 4.98 -0.38 15.69
N TYR A 91 5.27 0.86 16.06
CA TYR A 91 5.55 1.94 15.13
C TYR A 91 7.05 2.22 15.07
N ARG A 92 7.53 2.79 13.96
CA ARG A 92 8.94 3.20 13.82
C ARG A 92 9.29 4.34 14.78
N PHE A 93 8.34 5.23 15.04
CA PHE A 93 8.52 6.45 15.84
C PHE A 93 7.28 6.73 16.71
N GLU A 94 7.42 7.68 17.63
CA GLU A 94 6.31 8.22 18.40
C GLU A 94 5.32 9.00 17.52
N ALA A 95 4.07 9.12 17.97
CA ALA A 95 2.98 9.69 17.19
C ALA A 95 3.26 11.13 16.72
N ASP A 96 3.90 11.96 17.55
CA ASP A 96 4.22 13.35 17.20
C ASP A 96 5.26 13.44 16.09
N VAL A 97 6.25 12.55 16.09
CA VAL A 97 7.27 12.46 15.03
C VAL A 97 6.62 11.99 13.73
N ILE A 98 5.76 10.96 13.79
CA ILE A 98 4.99 10.49 12.63
C ILE A 98 4.18 11.64 12.02
N ASN A 99 3.45 12.40 12.84
CA ASN A 99 2.65 13.53 12.39
C ASN A 99 3.50 14.61 11.72
N GLN A 100 4.70 14.89 12.24
CA GLN A 100 5.64 15.83 11.63
C GLN A 100 6.13 15.32 10.28
N LEU A 101 6.55 14.05 10.19
CA LEU A 101 7.04 13.46 8.95
C LEU A 101 5.97 13.42 7.85
N LEU A 102 4.72 13.10 8.19
CA LEU A 102 3.59 13.09 7.25
C LEU A 102 3.24 14.49 6.71
N LYS A 103 3.46 15.55 7.51
CA LYS A 103 3.34 16.94 7.05
C LYS A 103 4.52 17.34 6.17
N LEU A 104 5.72 16.94 6.60
CA LEU A 104 6.98 17.28 5.98
C LEU A 104 7.09 16.68 4.58
N LYS A 105 6.71 15.41 4.40
CA LYS A 105 6.79 14.66 3.13
C LYS A 105 8.17 14.81 2.48
N TRP A 106 9.22 14.41 3.21
CA TRP A 106 10.61 14.61 2.78
C TRP A 106 10.90 14.02 1.40
N TRP A 107 10.18 12.98 0.99
CA TRP A 107 10.27 12.35 -0.34
C TRP A 107 9.80 13.27 -1.49
N ASP A 108 9.17 14.41 -1.20
CA ASP A 108 8.84 15.44 -2.18
C ASP A 108 10.02 16.43 -2.40
N TYR A 109 11.19 16.23 -1.80
CA TYR A 109 12.37 17.10 -1.93
C TYR A 109 13.54 16.37 -2.60
N HIS A 110 14.47 17.12 -3.20
CA HIS A 110 15.64 16.52 -3.84
C HIS A 110 16.55 15.86 -2.79
N TYR A 111 17.18 14.73 -3.10
CA TYR A 111 17.99 14.00 -2.11
C TYR A 111 19.18 14.82 -1.58
N THR A 112 19.65 15.81 -2.35
CA THR A 112 20.72 16.74 -1.92
C THR A 112 20.22 17.84 -0.98
N ASP A 113 18.90 18.04 -0.88
CA ASP A 113 18.28 19.01 0.02
C ASP A 113 18.18 18.46 1.44
N LEU A 114 18.23 17.12 1.58
CA LEU A 114 18.16 16.41 2.84
C LEU A 114 19.40 16.70 3.71
N PRO A 115 19.27 16.61 5.05
CA PRO A 115 20.39 16.64 5.97
C PRO A 115 21.46 15.60 5.60
N ASP A 116 22.70 15.86 5.97
CA ASP A 116 23.77 14.90 5.77
C ASP A 116 23.55 13.62 6.59
N ASN A 117 24.09 12.51 6.08
CA ASN A 117 23.83 11.17 6.64
C ASN A 117 24.64 10.88 7.91
N ASN A 118 25.35 11.86 8.48
CA ASN A 118 26.20 11.67 9.67
C ASN A 118 25.39 11.41 10.96
N ARG A 119 24.08 11.73 10.94
CA ARG A 119 23.13 11.58 12.05
C ARG A 119 21.82 10.94 11.59
N CYS A 120 21.92 9.94 10.71
CA CYS A 120 20.76 9.29 10.11
C CYS A 120 19.91 8.45 11.08
N ASP A 121 20.44 8.18 12.27
CA ASP A 121 19.78 7.52 13.38
C ASP A 121 19.08 8.50 14.35
N ASP A 122 19.21 9.81 14.13
CA ASP A 122 18.58 10.86 14.92
C ASP A 122 17.42 11.52 14.15
N ILE A 123 16.21 11.00 14.37
CA ILE A 123 15.01 11.48 13.69
C ILE A 123 14.63 12.91 14.09
N ASP A 124 14.90 13.30 15.34
CA ASP A 124 14.56 14.64 15.83
C ASP A 124 15.49 15.68 15.19
N TYR A 125 16.78 15.36 15.06
CA TYR A 125 17.72 16.17 14.28
C TYR A 125 17.27 16.32 12.84
N PHE A 126 16.91 15.21 12.18
CA PHE A 126 16.45 15.24 10.78
C PHE A 126 15.21 16.14 10.60
N VAL A 127 14.20 15.96 11.46
CA VAL A 127 12.97 16.76 11.41
C VAL A 127 13.24 18.24 11.67
N LYS A 128 14.11 18.56 12.64
CA LYS A 128 14.51 19.93 12.93
C LYS A 128 15.20 20.58 11.72
N GLU A 129 16.24 19.96 11.19
CA GLU A 129 17.02 20.49 10.08
C GLU A 129 16.17 20.68 8.82
N MET A 130 15.29 19.71 8.50
CA MET A 130 14.37 19.85 7.38
C MET A 130 13.42 21.03 7.57
N ASN A 131 12.86 21.23 8.76
CA ASN A 131 11.97 22.37 9.02
C ASN A 131 12.70 23.71 8.94
N GLU A 132 13.95 23.79 9.40
CA GLU A 132 14.79 25.00 9.27
C GLU A 132 15.06 25.33 7.79
N ARG A 133 15.37 24.32 6.97
CA ARG A 133 15.57 24.49 5.52
C ARG A 133 14.31 24.92 4.78
N ILE A 134 13.16 24.35 5.13
CA ILE A 134 11.86 24.71 4.55
C ILE A 134 11.47 26.14 4.96
N SER A 135 11.60 26.48 6.24
CA SER A 135 11.19 27.80 6.77
C SER A 135 12.08 28.95 6.29
N SER A 136 13.36 28.68 6.05
CA SER A 136 14.29 29.63 5.42
C SER A 136 14.07 29.79 3.91
N GLY A 137 13.24 28.94 3.28
CA GLY A 137 13.02 28.95 1.83
C GLY A 137 14.20 28.43 1.01
N SER A 138 15.16 27.75 1.66
CA SER A 138 16.37 27.23 1.02
C SER A 138 16.11 26.05 0.08
N ILE A 139 15.00 25.32 0.28
CA ILE A 139 14.63 24.12 -0.47
C ILE A 139 13.17 24.18 -0.92
N ASN A 140 12.85 23.55 -2.04
CA ASN A 140 11.51 23.55 -2.63
C ASN A 140 11.07 22.13 -2.98
N ARG A 141 9.76 21.89 -2.94
CA ARG A 141 9.21 20.61 -3.36
C ARG A 141 9.42 20.40 -4.86
N VAL A 142 9.77 19.16 -5.21
CA VAL A 142 9.98 18.69 -6.57
C VAL A 142 8.77 17.88 -7.00
N ASN A 143 8.23 18.19 -8.17
CA ASN A 143 7.20 17.36 -8.79
C ASN A 143 7.87 16.28 -9.65
N TYR A 144 8.04 15.09 -9.08
CA TYR A 144 8.64 13.97 -9.80
C TYR A 144 7.73 13.44 -10.90
N LYS A 145 8.34 13.06 -12.03
CA LYS A 145 7.65 12.36 -13.12
C LYS A 145 7.09 11.04 -12.58
N LYS A 146 5.77 10.88 -12.65
CA LYS A 146 5.09 9.62 -12.34
C LYS A 146 5.15 8.70 -13.56
N PHE A 147 5.37 7.41 -13.33
CA PHE A 147 5.32 6.39 -14.37
C PHE A 147 4.63 5.14 -13.83
N HIS A 148 3.98 4.39 -14.70
CA HIS A 148 3.38 3.11 -14.33
C HIS A 148 4.43 2.02 -14.47
N LEU A 149 4.83 1.38 -13.36
CA LEU A 149 5.77 0.25 -13.38
C LEU A 149 5.30 -0.88 -14.30
N SER A 150 3.98 -1.11 -14.39
CA SER A 150 3.41 -2.07 -15.33
C SER A 150 3.69 -1.75 -16.79
N GLU A 151 3.91 -0.48 -17.14
CA GLU A 151 4.33 -0.07 -18.49
C GLU A 151 5.82 -0.30 -18.70
N VAL A 152 6.65 0.01 -17.68
CA VAL A 152 8.11 -0.18 -17.72
C VAL A 152 8.49 -1.66 -17.88
N PHE A 153 7.85 -2.55 -17.12
CA PHE A 153 8.13 -3.99 -17.18
C PHE A 153 7.48 -4.71 -18.37
N ARG A 154 6.57 -4.07 -19.11
CA ARG A 154 6.09 -4.63 -20.39
C ARG A 154 7.12 -4.49 -21.51
N THR A 155 8.08 -3.59 -21.33
CA THR A 155 9.11 -3.27 -22.34
C THR A 155 10.50 -3.82 -21.99
N LEU A 156 10.65 -4.44 -20.81
CA LEU A 156 11.84 -5.19 -20.39
C LEU A 156 11.63 -6.68 -20.62
#